data_AF-M1CZW9-F1
#
_entry.id   AF-M1CZW9-F1
#
_cell.length_a   1.000
_cell.length_b   1.000
_cell.length_c   1.000
_cell.angle_alpha   90.00
_cell.angle_beta   90.00
_cell.angle_gamma   90.00
#
_symmetry.space_group_name_H-M   'P 1'
#
loop_
_entity.id
_entity.type
_entity.pdbx_description
1 polymer ?
#
loop_
_entity_poly.entity_id
_entity_poly.type
_entity_poly.pdbx_seq_one_letter_code
_entity_poly.pdbx_strand_id
1 'polypeptide(L)' 'MCLQIYTNLEVLKADLAFTGTDWDLNEDVVFQKLKYLRIKRADDLEMWEAASDSFPMLEQLVLQHLEELEDI' A
#
# COMPACT_ATOMS: atom_id res chain seq x y z
N MET A 1 -23.38 3.12 -5.14
CA MET A 1 -22.30 3.84 -4.43
C MET A 1 -21.08 3.80 -5.34
N CYS A 2 -20.67 4.93 -5.92
CA CYS A 2 -19.53 4.98 -6.85
C CYS A 2 -18.24 4.78 -6.04
N LEU A 3 -17.62 3.61 -6.15
CA LEU A 3 -16.23 3.41 -5.72
C LEU A 3 -15.37 4.27 -6.65
N GLN A 4 -14.77 5.33 -6.11
CA GLN A 4 -13.82 6.17 -6.84
C GLN A 4 -12.55 5.35 -7.06
N ILE A 5 -12.49 4.68 -8.21
CA ILE A 5 -11.30 4.01 -8.70
C ILE A 5 -10.26 5.11 -8.98
N TYR A 6 -9.16 5.15 -8.23
CA TYR A 6 -7.99 5.98 -8.56
C TYR A 6 -7.28 5.39 -9.79
N THR A 7 -7.95 5.45 -10.95
CA THR A 7 -7.62 4.73 -12.20
C THR A 7 -6.32 5.14 -12.86
N ASN A 8 -5.74 6.28 -12.49
CA ASN A 8 -4.55 6.83 -13.14
C ASN A 8 -3.38 7.10 -12.18
N LEU A 9 -3.46 6.62 -10.93
CA LEU A 9 -2.38 6.82 -9.98
C LEU A 9 -1.22 5.89 -10.34
N GLU A 10 -0.12 6.45 -10.84
CA GLU A 10 1.09 5.68 -11.18
C GLU A 10 2.12 5.65 -10.04
N VAL A 11 2.08 6.65 -9.16
CA VAL A 11 3.04 6.82 -8.07
C VAL A 11 2.30 7.15 -6.78
N LEU A 12 2.49 6.33 -5.75
CA LEU A 12 1.98 6.55 -4.40
C LEU A 12 3.16 6.61 -3.43
N LYS A 13 3.23 7.71 -2.69
CA LYS A 13 4.22 7.93 -1.63
C LYS A 13 3.48 8.23 -0.34
N ALA A 14 3.53 7.28 0.57
CA ALA A 14 2.89 7.34 1.87
C ALA A 14 3.98 7.52 2.94
N ASP A 15 4.25 8.78 3.29
CA ASP A 15 5.10 9.15 4.42
C ASP A 15 4.21 9.48 5.62
N LEU A 16 4.36 8.79 6.76
CA LEU A 16 3.55 9.04 7.96
C LEU A 16 2.03 9.04 7.67
N ALA A 17 1.61 8.33 6.62
CA ALA A 17 0.23 8.36 6.13
C ALA A 17 -0.65 7.27 6.74
N PHE A 18 -0.03 6.34 7.47
CA PHE A 18 -0.70 5.24 8.14
C PHE A 18 -0.85 5.57 9.62
N THR A 19 -2.03 5.26 10.15
CA THR A 19 -2.34 5.29 11.57
C THR A 19 -3.01 3.96 11.91
N GLY A 20 -2.48 3.24 12.89
CA GLY A 20 -2.96 1.90 13.24
C GLY A 20 -2.11 0.77 12.65
N THR A 21 -2.45 -0.45 13.07
CA THR A 21 -1.61 -1.66 12.95
C THR A 21 -1.68 -2.36 11.61
N ASP A 22 -2.81 -2.22 10.92
CA ASP A 22 -3.10 -2.99 9.72
C ASP A 22 -3.39 -2.07 8.55
N TRP A 23 -2.70 -2.29 7.43
CA TRP A 23 -3.13 -1.76 6.14
C TRP A 23 -3.90 -2.83 5.37
N ASP A 24 -5.21 -2.90 5.62
CA ASP A 24 -6.13 -3.73 4.84
C ASP A 24 -6.56 -2.99 3.57
N LEU A 25 -6.03 -3.43 2.44
CA LEU A 25 -6.67 -3.16 1.16
C LEU A 25 -7.80 -4.18 1.03
N ASN A 26 -9.01 -3.79 1.44
CA ASN A 26 -10.21 -4.60 1.19
C ASN A 26 -10.12 -5.20 -0.22
N GLU A 27 -10.49 -6.47 -0.38
CA GLU A 27 -10.34 -7.25 -1.64
C GLU A 27 -10.81 -6.52 -2.91
N ASP A 28 -11.71 -5.54 -2.77
CA ASP A 28 -12.24 -4.71 -3.86
C ASP A 28 -11.32 -3.55 -4.32
N VAL A 29 -10.21 -3.26 -3.64
CA VAL A 29 -9.33 -2.13 -3.94
C VAL A 29 -8.15 -2.56 -4.80
N VAL A 30 -8.20 -2.21 -6.08
CA VAL A 30 -7.11 -2.48 -7.03
C VAL A 30 -6.53 -1.19 -7.61
N PHE A 31 -5.22 -1.02 -7.44
CA PHE A 31 -4.45 0.07 -8.04
C PHE A 31 -3.98 -0.30 -9.45
N GLN A 32 -4.90 -0.21 -10.41
CA GLN A 32 -4.74 -0.69 -11.79
C GLN A 32 -3.53 -0.14 -12.57
N LYS A 33 -2.99 1.03 -12.20
CA LYS A 33 -1.86 1.67 -12.92
C LYS A 33 -0.68 2.01 -12.02
N LEU A 34 -0.70 1.61 -10.77
CA LEU A 34 0.35 1.98 -9.82
C LEU A 34 1.62 1.20 -10.16
N LYS A 35 2.67 1.93 -10.50
CA LYS A 35 4.00 1.40 -10.84
C LYS A 35 4.97 1.55 -9.68
N TYR A 36 4.81 2.59 -8.87
CA TYR A 36 5.68 2.89 -7.75
C TYR A 36 4.88 3.06 -6.46
N LEU A 37 5.17 2.23 -5.47
CA LEU A 37 4.66 2.35 -4.11
C LEU A 37 5.83 2.55 -3.15
N ARG A 38 5.76 3.62 -2.36
CA ARG A 38 6.63 3.79 -1.20
C ARG A 38 5.82 3.98 0.06
N ILE A 39 6.15 3.16 1.05
CA ILE A 39 5.70 3.29 2.43
C ILE A 39 6.92 3.66 3.25
N LYS A 40 6.82 4.74 4.02
CA LYS A 40 7.90 5.17 4.89
C LYS A 40 7.36 5.70 6.21
N ARG A 41 8.03 5.32 7.31
CA ARG A 41 7.67 5.72 8.68
C ARG A 41 6.21 5.42 8.94
N ALA A 42 5.89 4.13 8.85
CA ALA A 42 4.60 3.62 9.29
C ALA A 42 4.90 2.88 10.59
N ASP A 43 5.08 3.66 11.65
CA ASP A 43 5.66 3.19 12.91
C ASP A 43 4.73 2.19 13.61
N ASP A 44 3.42 2.34 13.41
CA ASP A 44 2.42 1.42 13.95
C ASP A 44 2.15 0.23 13.03
N LEU A 45 2.67 0.18 11.79
CA LEU A 45 2.28 -0.86 10.82
C LEU A 45 2.94 -2.21 11.16
N GLU A 46 2.14 -3.12 11.71
CA GLU A 46 2.55 -4.46 12.15
C GLU A 46 2.36 -5.49 11.03
N MET A 47 1.28 -5.38 10.26
CA MET A 47 0.97 -6.29 9.15
C MET A 47 0.60 -5.54 7.86
N TRP A 48 1.13 -6.04 6.75
CA TRP A 48 0.76 -5.61 5.41
C TRP A 48 0.47 -6.83 4.54
N GLU A 49 -0.82 -7.10 4.34
CA GLU A 49 -1.29 -8.10 3.39
C GLU A 49 -1.78 -7.37 2.13
N ALA A 50 -1.15 -7.69 1.00
CA ALA A 50 -1.60 -7.25 -0.30
C ALA A 50 -1.80 -8.48 -1.17
N ALA A 51 -3.00 -8.63 -1.71
CA ALA A 51 -3.22 -9.64 -2.71
C ALA A 51 -2.40 -9.29 -3.97
N SER A 52 -1.88 -10.31 -4.66
CA SER A 52 -1.02 -10.09 -5.83
C SER A 52 -1.74 -9.34 -6.97
N ASP A 53 -3.07 -9.36 -6.96
CA ASP A 53 -3.96 -8.63 -7.85
C ASP A 53 -4.30 -7.21 -7.39
N SER A 54 -3.97 -6.81 -6.15
CA SER A 54 -4.14 -5.43 -5.66
C SER A 54 -3.27 -4.42 -6.43
N PHE A 55 -2.13 -4.87 -6.97
CA PHE A 55 -1.14 -4.03 -7.66
C PHE A 55 -0.60 -4.67 -8.95
N PRO A 56 -1.44 -4.88 -9.98
CA PRO A 56 -1.08 -5.67 -11.15
C PRO A 56 0.07 -5.08 -11.99
N MET A 57 0.34 -3.77 -11.88
CA MET A 57 1.36 -3.05 -12.65
C MET A 57 2.53 -2.56 -11.77
N LEU A 58 2.68 -3.06 -10.53
CA LEU A 58 3.73 -2.58 -9.63
C LEU A 58 5.11 -2.99 -10.12
N GLU A 59 5.94 -2.00 -10.40
CA GLU A 59 7.32 -2.18 -10.85
C GLU A 59 8.30 -2.04 -9.68
N GLN A 60 7.96 -1.21 -8.70
CA GLN A 60 8.82 -0.93 -7.56
C GLN A 60 8.04 -0.75 -6.25
N LEU A 61 8.41 -1.55 -5.25
CA LEU A 61 8.01 -1.40 -3.86
C LEU A 61 9.20 -0.91 -3.04
N VAL A 62 8.99 0.15 -2.26
CA VAL A 62 9.99 0.68 -1.32
C VAL A 62 9.37 0.73 0.08
N LEU A 63 9.91 -0.10 0.98
CA LEU A 63 9.56 -0.13 2.39
C LEU A 63 10.74 0.44 3.20
N GLN A 64 10.49 1.45 4.02
CA GLN A 64 11.54 2.15 4.78
C GLN A 64 11.06 2.53 6.17
N HIS A 65 11.84 2.19 7.20
CA HIS A 65 11.50 2.51 8.60
C HIS A 65 10.10 1.99 8.96
N LEU A 66 9.93 0.67 8.85
CA LEU A 66 8.75 -0.05 9.34
C LEU A 66 9.26 -0.88 10.51
N GLU A 67 9.24 -0.28 11.70
CA GLU A 67 9.96 -0.81 12.87
C GLU A 67 9.23 -2.01 13.49
N GLU A 68 7.90 -2.04 13.37
CA GLU A 68 7.03 -3.05 13.96
C GLU A 68 6.50 -4.08 12.93
N LEU A 69 6.88 -3.97 11.65
CA LEU A 69 6.39 -4.89 10.61
C LEU A 69 6.94 -6.30 10.87
N GLU A 70 6.04 -7.27 11.09
CA GLU A 70 6.42 -8.67 11.31
C GLU A 70 7.11 -9.25 10.06
N ASP A 71 8.18 -10.02 10.27
CA ASP A 71 8.88 -10.72 9.17
C ASP A 71 7.92 -11.69 8.46
N ILE A 72 7.79 -11.53 7.13
CA ILE A 72 6.92 -12.32 6.23
C ILE A 72 7.54 -13.67 5.88
#